data_AF-A0A938EB14-F1
#
_entry.id   AF-A0A938EB14-F1
#
_cell.length_a   1.000
_cell.length_b   1.000
_cell.length_c   1.000
_cell.angle_alpha   90.00
_cell.angle_beta   90.00
_cell.angle_gamma   90.00
#
_symmetry.space_group_name_H-M   'P 1'
#
loop_
_entity.id
_entity.type
_entity.pdbx_description
1 polymer ?
#
loop_
_entity_poly.entity_id
_entity_poly.type
_entity_poly.pdbx_seq_one_letter_code
_entity_poly.pdbx_strand_id
1 'polypeptide(L)'
;MNVLAHGIGGVRDLPVPTWLFYWGGGVVLVASFVALGVLWNRPALERHLRGRPTPIGPAVLRPVRIAVQALSVLLFALVFGAALVGDTDPLDNLAPTWVYVVFWLGVPLLSVLLGDVWRVLSPWRALADAWVWATERSGREARRLADYPEGLGRWPAAVALCAFVALELTYSDPDSPRSLAFAIAIYSYVTLLGMAAFGRDTWTERGEGFAVLFGFFARMAPLAVDGGRVRLRRPFTGLAGAEPMRGTVAFVAITLGSVAFDGFSRTTTWQDWTIEAQDDYVVDNPGLAELIQTGMGLGAILAFALIVAAAYRAACFAAERATGARASLVPDFLLSLVPIAFVYEVAHYFSLFVLNGQYAIPLLSDPLGRGWDLLGTADVVPDLGVLTPNATWYVQASALVIGHVVGLAVAHDRALVLFREHGVVVRSQIAMLALMVLYTVGGLWLLSRG
;
A
#
# COMPACT_ATOMS: atom_id res chain seq x y z
N MET A 1 -23.59 23.76 -5.24
CA MET A 1 -23.79 22.38 -5.74
C MET A 1 -22.42 21.74 -5.72
N ASN A 2 -22.05 21.15 -4.58
CA ASN A 2 -20.70 20.65 -4.35
C ASN A 2 -20.61 19.26 -4.97
N VAL A 3 -19.87 19.15 -6.07
CA VAL A 3 -19.48 17.85 -6.63
C VAL A 3 -18.47 17.27 -5.65
N LEU A 4 -18.87 16.22 -4.94
CA LEU A 4 -18.02 15.45 -4.02
C LEU A 4 -16.74 15.03 -4.75
N ALA A 5 -15.58 15.50 -4.28
CA ALA A 5 -14.26 15.13 -4.77
C ALA A 5 -13.83 13.69 -4.37
N HIS A 6 -14.77 12.86 -3.92
CA HIS A 6 -14.54 11.42 -3.82
C HIS A 6 -14.60 10.82 -5.22
N GLY A 7 -13.48 10.25 -5.67
CA GLY A 7 -13.27 9.71 -7.01
C GLY A 7 -14.51 9.07 -7.60
N ILE A 8 -14.87 9.54 -8.80
CA ILE A 8 -16.00 9.11 -9.63
C ILE A 8 -16.28 7.62 -9.38
N GLY A 9 -17.48 7.35 -8.82
CA GLY A 9 -17.95 6.02 -8.47
C GLY A 9 -17.75 5.01 -9.60
N GLY A 10 -17.55 3.75 -9.21
CA GLY A 10 -17.26 2.66 -10.13
C GLY A 10 -18.35 2.52 -11.20
N VAL A 11 -17.97 1.87 -12.29
CA VAL A 11 -18.89 1.57 -13.39
C VAL A 11 -19.91 0.56 -12.88
N ARG A 12 -21.09 1.05 -12.45
CA ARG A 12 -22.19 0.21 -11.94
C ARG A 12 -22.71 -0.79 -12.98
N ASP A 13 -22.52 -0.50 -14.26
CA ASP A 13 -22.90 -1.39 -15.35
C ASP A 13 -21.70 -2.25 -15.77
N LEU A 14 -21.59 -3.43 -15.17
CA LEU A 14 -20.61 -4.43 -15.62
C LEU A 14 -20.82 -4.72 -17.11
N PRO A 15 -19.75 -4.74 -17.93
CA PRO A 15 -19.87 -5.09 -19.35
C PRO A 15 -20.25 -6.57 -19.57
N VAL A 16 -20.27 -7.37 -18.49
CA VAL A 16 -20.61 -8.78 -18.48
C VAL A 16 -21.60 -9.10 -17.35
N PRO A 17 -22.41 -10.17 -17.48
CA PRO A 17 -23.30 -10.60 -16.41
C PRO A 17 -22.55 -10.85 -15.10
N THR A 18 -23.12 -10.38 -13.98
CA THR A 18 -22.54 -10.49 -12.62
C THR A 18 -22.14 -11.92 -12.26
N TRP A 19 -22.96 -12.91 -12.62
CA TRP A 19 -22.65 -14.32 -12.35
C TRP A 19 -21.39 -14.78 -13.09
N LEU A 20 -21.22 -14.38 -14.35
CA LEU A 20 -20.07 -14.77 -15.17
C LEU A 20 -18.78 -14.14 -14.62
N PHE A 21 -18.89 -12.92 -14.09
CA PHE A 21 -17.78 -12.22 -13.44
C PHE A 21 -17.25 -12.98 -12.21
N TYR A 22 -18.14 -13.38 -11.30
CA TYR A 22 -17.73 -14.12 -10.09
C TYR A 22 -17.24 -15.53 -10.41
N TRP A 23 -17.95 -16.26 -11.26
CA TRP A 23 -17.54 -17.60 -11.69
C TRP A 23 -16.23 -17.58 -12.46
N GLY A 24 -16.02 -16.59 -13.32
CA GLY A 24 -14.78 -16.42 -14.09
C GLY A 24 -13.56 -16.29 -13.18
N GLY A 25 -13.62 -15.40 -12.19
CA GLY A 25 -12.54 -15.25 -11.21
C GLY A 25 -12.25 -16.53 -10.43
N GLY A 26 -13.28 -17.20 -9.92
CA GLY A 26 -13.14 -18.46 -9.20
C GLY A 26 -12.55 -19.58 -10.06
N VAL A 27 -13.04 -19.74 -11.29
CA VAL A 27 -12.54 -20.77 -12.23
C VAL A 27 -11.08 -20.52 -12.60
N VAL A 28 -10.68 -19.26 -12.84
CA VAL A 28 -9.28 -18.93 -13.15
C VAL A 28 -8.36 -19.32 -11.99
N LEU A 29 -8.77 -19.10 -10.74
CA LEU A 29 -7.96 -19.50 -9.58
C LEU A 29 -7.85 -21.01 -9.44
N VAL A 30 -8.95 -21.74 -9.60
CA VAL A 30 -8.94 -23.21 -9.54
C VAL A 30 -8.08 -23.78 -10.67
N ALA A 31 -8.23 -23.27 -11.89
CA ALA A 31 -7.42 -23.68 -13.04
C ALA A 31 -5.93 -23.35 -12.82
N SER A 32 -5.62 -22.17 -12.30
CA SER A 32 -4.26 -21.76 -11.97
C SER A 32 -3.66 -22.63 -10.88
N PHE A 33 -4.45 -23.02 -9.87
CA PHE A 33 -4.02 -23.94 -8.82
C PHE A 33 -3.63 -25.31 -9.39
N VAL A 34 -4.49 -25.88 -10.24
CA VAL A 34 -4.22 -27.15 -10.93
C VAL A 34 -2.97 -27.02 -11.80
N ALA A 35 -2.82 -25.93 -12.55
CA ALA A 35 -1.66 -25.67 -13.37
C ALA A 35 -0.37 -25.58 -12.54
N LEU A 36 -0.38 -24.89 -11.40
CA LEU A 36 0.76 -24.81 -10.48
C LEU A 36 1.11 -26.19 -9.92
N GLY A 37 0.12 -26.98 -9.52
CA GLY A 37 0.32 -28.34 -9.01
C GLY A 37 0.90 -29.32 -10.03
N VAL A 38 0.70 -29.09 -11.33
CA VAL A 38 1.21 -29.95 -12.42
C VAL A 38 2.54 -29.43 -12.98
N LEU A 39 2.65 -28.12 -13.21
CA LEU A 39 3.77 -27.50 -13.93
C LEU A 39 4.88 -27.01 -13.00
N TRP A 40 4.57 -26.67 -11.74
CA TRP A 40 5.51 -26.09 -10.79
C TRP A 40 5.79 -27.07 -9.64
N ASN A 41 6.73 -27.99 -9.88
CA ASN A 41 7.03 -29.10 -8.96
C ASN A 41 8.30 -28.88 -8.11
N ARG A 42 8.99 -27.75 -8.27
CA ARG A 42 10.23 -27.45 -7.55
C ARG A 42 10.25 -25.98 -7.11
N PRO A 43 10.79 -25.68 -5.92
CA PRO A 43 10.92 -24.30 -5.48
C PRO A 43 11.84 -23.53 -6.41
N ALA A 44 11.37 -22.40 -6.93
CA ALA A 44 12.02 -21.59 -7.92
C ALA A 44 12.36 -20.19 -7.41
N LEU A 45 11.58 -19.62 -6.47
CA LEU A 45 11.80 -18.23 -6.04
C LEU A 45 13.10 -18.10 -5.23
N GLU A 46 13.29 -18.94 -4.22
CA GLU A 46 14.49 -18.92 -3.35
C GLU A 46 15.78 -19.17 -4.14
N ARG A 47 15.72 -20.05 -5.16
CA ARG A 47 16.88 -20.36 -6.03
C ARG A 47 17.35 -19.17 -6.86
N HIS A 48 16.44 -18.27 -7.24
CA HIS A 48 16.75 -17.12 -8.10
C HIS A 48 16.83 -15.80 -7.34
N LEU A 49 16.63 -15.81 -6.01
CA LEU A 49 16.59 -14.63 -5.14
C LEU A 49 17.82 -13.72 -5.29
N ARG A 50 19.02 -14.31 -5.35
CA ARG A 50 20.27 -13.54 -5.42
C ARG A 50 20.36 -12.69 -6.69
N GLY A 51 19.81 -13.14 -7.81
CA GLY A 51 19.93 -12.42 -9.09
C GLY A 51 21.38 -12.23 -9.56
N ARG A 52 21.55 -11.45 -10.64
CA ARG A 52 22.83 -11.14 -11.28
C ARG A 52 23.28 -9.72 -10.92
N PRO A 53 24.56 -9.48 -10.59
CA PRO A 53 25.05 -8.13 -10.35
C PRO A 53 25.03 -7.30 -11.64
N THR A 54 24.82 -5.99 -11.50
CA THR A 54 24.91 -5.01 -12.59
C THR A 54 26.18 -4.16 -12.44
N PRO A 55 26.63 -3.44 -13.48
CA PRO A 55 27.79 -2.54 -13.36
C PRO A 55 27.51 -1.29 -12.51
N ILE A 56 26.25 -1.03 -12.15
CA ILE A 56 25.85 0.13 -11.35
C ILE A 56 26.23 -0.10 -9.89
N GLY A 57 27.36 0.49 -9.50
CA GLY A 57 27.93 0.40 -8.17
C GLY A 57 27.79 1.68 -7.33
N PRO A 58 28.38 1.68 -6.12
CA PRO A 58 28.25 2.80 -5.16
C PRO A 58 28.70 4.15 -5.70
N ALA A 59 29.68 4.17 -6.61
CA ALA A 59 30.23 5.40 -7.20
C ALA A 59 29.17 6.19 -7.99
N VAL A 60 28.25 5.50 -8.68
CA VAL A 60 27.15 6.12 -9.43
C VAL A 60 25.95 6.34 -8.51
N LEU A 61 25.64 5.37 -7.65
CA LEU A 61 24.44 5.42 -6.80
C LEU A 61 24.51 6.51 -5.73
N ARG A 62 25.70 6.79 -5.18
CA ARG A 62 25.84 7.78 -4.10
C ARG A 62 25.48 9.21 -4.52
N PRO A 63 26.02 9.79 -5.60
CA PRO A 63 25.65 11.15 -6.03
C PRO A 63 24.18 11.22 -6.47
N VAL A 64 23.68 10.21 -7.19
CA VAL A 64 22.27 10.13 -7.59
C VAL A 64 21.37 10.11 -6.35
N ARG A 65 21.70 9.29 -5.35
CA ARG A 65 20.97 9.23 -4.08
C ARG A 65 20.92 10.60 -3.40
N ILE A 66 22.04 11.31 -3.31
CA ILE A 66 22.08 12.64 -2.67
C ILE A 66 21.23 13.64 -3.44
N ALA A 67 21.31 13.65 -4.77
CA ALA A 67 20.51 14.55 -5.61
C ALA A 67 19.00 14.28 -5.46
N VAL A 68 18.59 13.01 -5.48
CA VAL A 68 17.20 12.62 -5.28
C VAL A 68 16.74 12.93 -3.86
N GLN A 69 17.56 12.69 -2.84
CA GLN A 69 17.26 13.03 -1.45
C GLN A 69 17.06 14.55 -1.27
N ALA A 70 17.91 15.38 -1.88
CA ALA A 70 17.77 16.83 -1.84
C ALA A 70 16.47 17.30 -2.53
N LEU A 71 16.17 16.74 -3.71
CA LEU A 71 14.92 17.01 -4.42
C LEU A 71 13.70 16.59 -3.61
N SER A 72 13.74 15.41 -2.97
CA SER A 72 12.68 14.92 -2.09
C SER A 72 12.43 15.84 -0.91
N VAL A 73 13.47 16.36 -0.26
CA VAL A 73 13.32 17.31 0.86
C VAL A 73 12.74 18.64 0.36
N LEU A 74 13.14 19.11 -0.82
CA LEU A 74 12.58 20.32 -1.43
C LEU A 74 11.09 20.15 -1.76
N LEU A 75 10.73 19.04 -2.42
CA LEU A 75 9.34 18.72 -2.75
C LEU A 75 8.49 18.53 -1.50
N PHE A 76 9.04 17.88 -0.47
CA PHE A 76 8.38 17.76 0.83
C PHE A 76 8.11 19.13 1.46
N ALA A 77 9.09 20.04 1.46
CA ALA A 77 8.92 21.39 1.97
C ALA A 77 7.90 22.20 1.15
N LEU A 78 7.87 22.01 -0.18
CA LEU A 78 6.89 22.64 -1.06
C LEU A 78 5.47 22.15 -0.76
N VAL A 79 5.26 20.83 -0.69
CA VAL A 79 3.96 20.22 -0.42
C VAL A 79 3.46 20.56 0.98
N PHE A 80 4.34 20.51 1.98
CA PHE A 80 4.01 20.93 3.35
C PHE A 80 3.70 22.43 3.42
N GLY A 81 4.44 23.27 2.69
CA GLY A 81 4.18 24.70 2.57
C GLY A 81 2.85 24.99 1.87
N ALA A 82 2.52 24.26 0.81
CA ALA A 82 1.23 24.34 0.13
C ALA A 82 0.07 23.97 1.06
N ALA A 83 0.20 22.87 1.79
CA ALA A 83 -0.77 22.45 2.79
C ALA A 83 -0.97 23.52 3.89
N LEU A 84 0.13 24.16 4.34
CA LEU A 84 0.11 25.06 5.49
C LEU A 84 -0.27 26.51 5.16
N VAL A 85 0.10 27.03 4.00
CA VAL A 85 -0.10 28.45 3.65
C VAL A 85 -0.62 28.69 2.23
N GLY A 86 -0.84 27.63 1.44
CA GLY A 86 -1.50 27.71 0.15
C GLY A 86 -3.01 27.90 0.29
N ASP A 87 -3.69 27.85 -0.87
CA ASP A 87 -5.14 27.94 -0.95
C ASP A 87 -5.83 26.88 -0.08
N THR A 88 -7.02 27.20 0.43
CA THR A 88 -7.82 26.27 1.20
C THR A 88 -8.67 25.36 0.34
N ASP A 89 -8.95 25.73 -0.91
CA ASP A 89 -9.62 24.87 -1.88
C ASP A 89 -8.69 23.70 -2.27
N PRO A 90 -9.09 22.45 -2.04
CA PRO A 90 -8.31 21.28 -2.45
C PRO A 90 -8.01 21.22 -3.94
N LEU A 91 -8.85 21.83 -4.79
CA LEU A 91 -8.68 21.82 -6.25
C LEU A 91 -7.56 22.75 -6.74
N ASP A 92 -7.27 23.81 -5.99
CA ASP A 92 -6.23 24.80 -6.30
C ASP A 92 -4.97 24.61 -5.43
N ASN A 93 -4.92 23.56 -4.62
CA ASN A 93 -3.79 23.24 -3.74
C ASN A 93 -3.06 21.98 -4.20
N LEU A 94 -1.73 22.03 -4.27
CA LEU A 94 -0.91 20.88 -4.65
C LEU A 94 -1.00 19.71 -3.65
N ALA A 95 -1.18 20.00 -2.36
CA ALA A 95 -0.95 19.01 -1.30
C ALA A 95 -1.87 17.78 -1.37
N PRO A 96 -3.20 17.90 -1.54
CA PRO A 96 -4.08 16.74 -1.61
C PRO A 96 -3.75 15.83 -2.79
N THR A 97 -3.61 16.37 -4.00
CA THR A 97 -3.25 15.60 -5.20
C THR A 97 -1.88 14.96 -5.05
N TRP A 98 -0.90 15.68 -4.49
CA TRP A 98 0.44 15.12 -4.31
C TRP A 98 0.46 13.98 -3.31
N VAL A 99 -0.18 14.14 -2.16
CA VAL A 99 -0.20 13.11 -1.10
C VAL A 99 -1.00 11.89 -1.52
N TYR A 100 -2.25 12.07 -1.94
CA TYR A 100 -3.16 10.94 -2.19
C TYR A 100 -3.00 10.30 -3.58
N VAL A 101 -2.44 11.00 -4.57
CA VAL A 101 -2.32 10.46 -5.93
C VAL A 101 -0.87 10.20 -6.28
N VAL A 102 -0.02 11.22 -6.27
CA VAL A 102 1.38 11.09 -6.73
C VAL A 102 2.19 10.23 -5.77
N PHE A 103 2.10 10.51 -4.47
CA PHE A 103 2.84 9.80 -3.44
C PHE A 103 2.20 8.45 -3.11
N TRP A 104 0.93 8.47 -2.68
CA TRP A 104 0.26 7.27 -2.17
C TRP A 104 0.13 6.16 -3.21
N LEU A 105 -0.19 6.50 -4.47
CA LEU A 105 -0.36 5.51 -5.54
C LEU A 105 0.87 5.37 -6.44
N GLY A 106 1.59 6.47 -6.68
CA GLY A 106 2.75 6.45 -7.56
C GLY A 106 3.95 5.72 -6.95
N VAL A 107 4.21 5.86 -5.64
CA VAL A 107 5.37 5.22 -5.01
C VAL A 107 5.25 3.70 -4.93
N PRO A 108 4.09 3.10 -4.60
CA PRO A 108 3.85 1.66 -4.77
C PRO A 108 4.17 1.13 -6.15
N LEU A 109 3.66 1.78 -7.21
CA LEU A 109 3.93 1.41 -8.61
C LEU A 109 5.43 1.44 -8.90
N LEU A 110 6.11 2.53 -8.53
CA LEU A 110 7.56 2.66 -8.67
C LEU A 110 8.30 1.59 -7.87
N SER A 111 7.80 1.22 -6.70
CA SER A 111 8.42 0.22 -5.82
C SER A 111 8.37 -1.17 -6.44
N VAL A 112 7.24 -1.55 -7.04
CA VAL A 112 7.10 -2.83 -7.76
C VAL A 112 7.98 -2.89 -9.00
N LEU A 113 8.23 -1.77 -9.66
CA LEU A 113 9.03 -1.73 -10.89
C LEU A 113 10.54 -1.63 -10.61
N LEU A 114 10.95 -0.81 -9.64
CA LEU A 114 12.33 -0.36 -9.46
C LEU A 114 12.98 -0.83 -8.14
N GLY A 115 12.21 -1.45 -7.23
CA GLY A 115 12.69 -1.89 -5.93
C GLY A 115 12.43 -0.85 -4.84
N ASP A 116 13.25 -0.83 -3.79
CA ASP A 116 13.04 0.05 -2.63
C ASP A 116 13.43 1.51 -2.94
N VAL A 117 12.57 2.18 -3.72
CA VAL A 117 12.75 3.59 -4.12
C VAL A 117 12.53 4.54 -2.94
N TRP A 118 11.68 4.18 -1.99
CA TRP A 118 11.38 5.00 -0.82
C TRP A 118 12.58 5.20 0.08
N ARG A 119 13.47 4.20 0.17
CA ARG A 119 14.75 4.35 0.86
C ARG A 119 15.61 5.52 0.36
N VAL A 120 15.42 5.95 -0.88
CA VAL A 120 16.09 7.13 -1.44
C VAL A 120 15.17 8.35 -1.45
N LEU A 121 13.89 8.16 -1.76
CA LEU A 121 12.91 9.25 -1.89
C LEU A 121 12.43 9.82 -0.54
N SER A 122 12.58 9.09 0.57
CA SER A 122 12.08 9.51 1.88
C SER A 122 12.76 10.81 2.35
N PRO A 123 12.01 11.92 2.49
CA PRO A 123 12.56 13.18 2.98
C PRO A 123 13.04 13.04 4.43
N TRP A 124 12.35 12.23 5.25
CA TRP A 124 12.75 11.99 6.64
C TRP A 124 14.07 11.25 6.74
N ARG A 125 14.28 10.24 5.89
CA ARG A 125 15.55 9.53 5.82
C ARG A 125 16.67 10.42 5.29
N ALA A 126 16.39 11.28 4.32
CA ALA A 126 17.34 12.28 3.83
C ALA A 126 17.79 13.25 4.94
N LEU A 127 16.84 13.76 5.73
CA LEU A 127 17.13 14.62 6.89
C LEU A 127 17.95 13.88 7.96
N ALA A 128 17.59 12.64 8.27
CA ALA A 128 18.35 11.80 9.20
C ALA A 128 19.78 11.51 8.69
N ASP A 129 19.93 11.25 7.38
CA ASP A 129 21.24 11.06 6.74
C ASP A 129 22.10 12.33 6.82
N ALA A 130 21.51 13.50 6.56
CA ALA A 130 22.18 14.79 6.67
C ALA A 130 22.60 15.09 8.11
N TRP A 131 21.74 14.79 9.10
CA TRP A 131 22.04 14.95 10.52
C TRP A 131 23.21 14.08 10.97
N VAL A 132 23.20 12.79 10.59
CA VAL A 132 24.30 11.85 10.88
C VAL A 132 25.60 12.37 10.27
N TRP A 133 25.58 12.75 9.00
CA TRP A 133 26.75 13.29 8.31
C TRP A 133 27.31 14.56 8.98
N ALA A 134 26.44 15.50 9.36
CA ALA A 134 26.86 16.74 10.03
C ALA A 134 27.47 16.46 11.41
N THR A 135 26.87 15.53 12.17
CA THR A 135 27.35 15.13 13.50
C THR A 135 28.72 14.47 13.41
N GLU A 136 28.89 13.50 12.50
CA GLU A 136 30.16 12.79 12.29
C GLU A 136 31.25 13.74 11.78
N ARG A 137 30.90 14.69 10.92
CA ARG A 137 31.84 15.71 10.45
C ARG A 137 32.31 16.65 11.57
N SER A 138 31.52 16.84 12.62
CA SER A 138 31.92 17.59 13.82
C SER A 138 32.83 16.81 14.77
N GLY A 139 33.19 15.56 14.43
CA GLY A 139 34.00 14.67 15.27
C GLY A 139 33.21 13.94 16.35
N ARG A 140 31.87 14.03 16.35
CA ARG A 140 30.98 13.34 17.29
C ARG A 140 30.38 12.10 16.60
N GLU A 141 30.28 11.01 17.33
CA GLU A 141 29.60 9.82 16.81
C GLU A 141 28.07 10.00 16.89
N ALA A 142 27.38 9.82 15.77
CA ALA A 142 25.92 9.83 15.75
C ALA A 142 25.39 8.52 16.37
N ARG A 143 24.93 8.58 17.62
CA ARG A 143 24.42 7.42 18.37
C ARG A 143 22.89 7.45 18.47
N ARG A 144 22.27 6.26 18.41
CA ARG A 144 20.86 6.07 18.77
C ARG A 144 20.66 6.36 20.27
N LEU A 145 19.52 6.93 20.64
CA LEU A 145 19.21 7.27 22.03
C LEU A 145 18.75 6.06 22.86
N ALA A 146 18.14 5.06 22.21
CA ALA A 146 17.59 3.86 22.83
C ALA A 146 17.66 2.66 21.90
N ASP A 147 17.61 1.46 22.48
CA ASP A 147 17.43 0.22 21.72
C ASP A 147 15.95 0.02 21.39
N TYR A 148 15.66 -0.46 20.17
CA TYR A 148 14.30 -0.72 19.73
C TYR A 148 13.72 -1.96 20.45
N PRO A 149 12.59 -1.84 21.17
CA PRO A 149 11.99 -2.99 21.83
C PRO A 149 11.55 -4.05 20.81
N GLU A 150 12.12 -5.25 20.86
CA GLU A 150 11.80 -6.32 19.89
C GLU A 150 10.32 -6.72 19.90
N GLY A 151 9.65 -6.57 21.05
CA GLY A 151 8.22 -6.81 21.21
C GLY A 151 7.35 -5.91 20.33
N LEU A 152 7.81 -4.69 20.00
CA LEU A 152 7.07 -3.77 19.13
C LEU A 152 7.05 -4.24 17.68
N GLY A 153 8.07 -4.96 17.20
CA GLY A 153 8.12 -5.46 15.82
C GLY A 153 7.74 -4.36 14.81
N ARG A 154 6.68 -4.58 14.02
CA ARG A 154 6.07 -3.64 13.07
C ARG A 154 4.77 -2.98 13.56
N TRP A 155 4.42 -3.08 14.83
CA TRP A 155 3.23 -2.41 15.37
C TRP A 155 3.22 -0.89 15.15
N PRO A 156 4.33 -0.14 15.33
CA PRO A 156 4.31 1.29 15.06
C PRO A 156 4.00 1.60 13.59
N ALA A 157 4.55 0.83 12.65
CA ALA A 157 4.22 0.94 11.23
C ALA A 157 2.75 0.62 10.95
N ALA A 158 2.17 -0.38 11.63
CA ALA A 158 0.75 -0.74 11.50
C ALA A 158 -0.17 0.37 12.01
N VAL A 159 0.17 0.99 13.14
CA VAL A 159 -0.56 2.14 13.69
C VAL A 159 -0.44 3.35 12.76
N ALA A 160 0.76 3.64 12.23
CA ALA A 160 0.97 4.74 11.30
C ALA A 160 0.17 4.56 10.00
N LEU A 161 0.15 3.34 9.45
CA LEU A 161 -0.67 3.01 8.29
C LEU A 161 -2.17 3.15 8.61
N CYS A 162 -2.62 2.62 9.76
CA CYS A 162 -4.01 2.74 10.19
C CYS A 162 -4.45 4.20 10.34
N ALA A 163 -3.59 5.05 10.90
CA ALA A 163 -3.86 6.47 11.06
C ALA A 163 -3.96 7.18 9.69
N PHE A 164 -3.09 6.83 8.75
CA PHE A 164 -3.14 7.36 7.39
C PHE A 164 -4.43 6.96 6.66
N VAL A 165 -4.78 5.67 6.64
CA VAL A 165 -6.01 5.22 5.97
C VAL A 165 -7.28 5.66 6.69
N ALA A 166 -7.23 5.92 8.01
CA ALA A 166 -8.33 6.53 8.73
C ALA A 166 -8.52 7.99 8.34
N LEU A 167 -7.43 8.76 8.18
CA LEU A 167 -7.50 10.11 7.64
C LEU A 167 -8.08 10.10 6.22
N GLU A 168 -7.63 9.18 5.37
CA GLU A 168 -8.08 9.07 3.98
C GLU A 168 -9.55 8.67 3.84
N LEU A 169 -10.01 7.65 4.59
CA LEU A 169 -11.28 6.96 4.33
C LEU A 169 -12.40 7.32 5.32
N THR A 170 -12.08 7.89 6.48
CA THR A 170 -13.07 8.05 7.57
C THR A 170 -13.25 9.48 8.02
N TYR A 171 -12.21 10.31 7.87
CA TYR A 171 -12.28 11.70 8.25
C TYR A 171 -13.25 12.45 7.32
N SER A 172 -14.01 13.38 7.88
CA SER A 172 -15.10 14.06 7.15
C SER A 172 -14.60 14.99 6.04
N ASP A 173 -13.37 15.50 6.13
CA ASP A 173 -12.76 16.43 5.16
C ASP A 173 -11.33 16.00 4.80
N PRO A 174 -11.15 14.83 4.14
CA PRO A 174 -9.85 14.19 3.97
C PRO A 174 -8.91 14.96 3.02
N ASP A 175 -9.47 15.71 2.07
CA ASP A 175 -8.74 16.52 1.09
C ASP A 175 -8.45 17.95 1.57
N SER A 176 -8.87 18.31 2.78
CA SER A 176 -8.51 19.59 3.41
C SER A 176 -7.00 19.80 3.48
N PRO A 177 -6.44 20.86 2.84
CA PRO A 177 -5.01 21.13 2.89
C PRO A 177 -4.50 21.33 4.32
N ARG A 178 -5.33 21.91 5.21
CA ARG A 178 -4.95 22.19 6.61
C ARG A 178 -4.86 20.93 7.45
N SER A 179 -5.81 20.00 7.28
CA SER A 179 -5.78 18.70 7.94
C SER A 179 -4.59 17.88 7.45
N LEU A 180 -4.28 17.93 6.16
CA LEU A 180 -3.06 17.32 5.60
C LEU A 180 -1.78 17.95 6.16
N ALA A 181 -1.70 19.27 6.30
CA ALA A 181 -0.54 19.93 6.90
C ALA A 181 -0.30 19.40 8.32
N PHE A 182 -1.37 19.31 9.13
CA PHE A 182 -1.29 18.77 10.48
C PHE A 182 -0.84 17.30 10.49
N ALA A 183 -1.40 16.47 9.62
CA ALA A 183 -1.03 15.06 9.48
C ALA A 183 0.44 14.89 9.06
N ILE A 184 0.90 15.64 8.05
CA ILE A 184 2.29 15.66 7.58
C ILE A 184 3.22 16.04 8.73
N ALA A 185 2.88 17.07 9.51
CA ALA A 185 3.68 17.51 10.64
C ALA A 185 3.80 16.39 11.69
N ILE A 186 2.68 15.81 12.14
CA ILE A 186 2.68 14.71 13.11
C ILE A 186 3.49 13.53 12.61
N TYR A 187 3.23 13.07 11.38
CA TYR A 187 3.95 11.94 10.80
C TYR A 187 5.46 12.21 10.74
N SER A 188 5.84 13.43 10.37
CA SER A 188 7.24 13.85 10.30
C SER A 188 7.91 13.86 11.67
N TYR A 189 7.25 14.40 12.70
CA TYR A 189 7.78 14.41 14.05
C TYR A 189 7.95 12.99 14.58
N VAL A 190 6.92 12.15 14.48
CA VAL A 190 6.98 10.75 14.94
C VAL A 190 8.11 10.00 14.21
N THR A 191 8.23 10.20 12.90
CA THR A 191 9.25 9.53 12.10
C THR A 191 10.67 9.97 12.44
N LEU A 192 10.93 11.28 12.51
CA LEU A 192 12.25 11.83 12.84
C LEU A 192 12.65 11.49 14.27
N LEU A 193 11.72 11.57 15.23
CA LEU A 193 11.96 11.16 16.62
C LEU A 193 12.22 9.66 16.71
N GLY A 194 11.48 8.83 15.98
CA GLY A 194 11.72 7.39 15.91
C GLY A 194 13.09 7.04 15.33
N MET A 195 13.52 7.74 14.27
CA MET A 195 14.85 7.59 13.68
C MET A 195 15.97 8.04 14.64
N ALA A 196 15.76 9.15 15.37
CA ALA A 196 16.72 9.64 16.37
C ALA A 196 16.81 8.69 17.57
N ALA A 197 15.66 8.18 18.04
CA ALA A 197 15.58 7.29 19.19
C ALA A 197 16.20 5.93 18.90
N PHE A 198 15.78 5.27 17.83
CA PHE A 198 16.07 3.84 17.58
C PHE A 198 17.07 3.58 16.45
N GLY A 199 17.51 4.65 15.78
CA GLY A 199 18.35 4.60 14.59
C GLY A 199 17.52 4.58 13.30
N ARG A 200 18.01 5.31 12.29
CA ARG A 200 17.32 5.47 11.00
C ARG A 200 17.00 4.15 10.29
N ASP A 201 17.91 3.19 10.30
CA ASP A 201 17.73 1.91 9.60
C ASP A 201 16.69 1.04 10.32
N THR A 202 16.81 0.89 11.64
CA THR A 202 15.84 0.15 12.46
C THR A 202 14.43 0.73 12.35
N TRP A 203 14.30 2.06 12.44
CA TRP A 203 12.99 2.72 12.34
C TRP A 203 12.39 2.58 10.93
N THR A 204 13.19 2.74 9.88
CA THR A 204 12.70 2.58 8.49
C THR A 204 12.22 1.16 8.23
N GLU A 205 12.87 0.14 8.78
CA GLU A 205 12.51 -1.27 8.57
C GLU A 205 11.28 -1.73 9.39
N ARG A 206 10.94 -1.02 10.46
CA ARG A 206 10.01 -1.49 11.49
C ARG A 206 8.90 -0.51 11.86
N GLY A 207 9.21 0.77 12.00
CA GLY A 207 8.31 1.78 12.56
C GLY A 207 7.72 2.75 11.53
N GLU A 208 8.41 3.02 10.43
CA GLU A 208 7.92 3.92 9.38
C GLU A 208 6.94 3.16 8.46
N GLY A 209 5.66 3.57 8.48
CA GLY A 209 4.56 2.85 7.83
C GLY A 209 4.69 2.74 6.31
N PHE A 210 5.10 3.82 5.64
CA PHE A 210 5.21 3.87 4.17
C PHE A 210 6.42 3.07 3.68
N ALA A 211 7.56 3.16 4.37
CA ALA A 211 8.76 2.38 4.11
C ALA A 211 8.51 0.89 4.28
N VAL A 212 7.72 0.49 5.28
CA VAL A 212 7.32 -0.91 5.45
C VAL A 212 6.40 -1.36 4.30
N LEU A 213 5.38 -0.56 3.94
CA LEU A 213 4.46 -0.88 2.83
C LEU A 213 5.21 -1.00 1.49
N PHE A 214 5.93 0.06 1.12
CA PHE A 214 6.69 0.13 -0.12
C PHE A 214 7.83 -0.89 -0.14
N GLY A 215 8.42 -1.19 1.03
CA GLY A 215 9.40 -2.26 1.19
C GLY A 215 8.83 -3.65 0.91
N PHE A 216 7.56 -3.92 1.25
CA PHE A 216 6.88 -5.14 0.83
C PHE A 216 6.67 -5.18 -0.68
N PHE A 217 6.18 -4.10 -1.28
CA PHE A 217 5.98 -4.03 -2.73
C PHE A 217 7.29 -4.14 -3.52
N ALA A 218 8.36 -3.54 -3.02
CA ALA A 218 9.71 -3.65 -3.57
C ALA A 218 10.25 -5.10 -3.62
N ARG A 219 9.70 -6.04 -2.84
CA ARG A 219 10.05 -7.47 -2.94
C ARG A 219 9.61 -8.10 -4.25
N MET A 220 8.63 -7.51 -4.94
CA MET A 220 8.17 -7.95 -6.25
C MET A 220 9.10 -7.50 -7.39
N ALA A 221 9.93 -6.48 -7.15
CA ALA A 221 10.70 -5.84 -8.20
C ALA A 221 11.84 -6.70 -8.76
N PRO A 222 12.14 -6.55 -10.06
CA PRO A 222 13.31 -7.16 -10.69
C PRO A 222 14.62 -6.50 -10.24
N LEU A 223 14.58 -5.25 -9.76
CA LEU A 223 15.76 -4.54 -9.26
C LEU A 223 15.85 -4.67 -7.73
N ALA A 224 17.05 -4.97 -7.23
CA ALA A 224 17.37 -5.00 -5.81
C ALA A 224 18.72 -4.33 -5.55
N VAL A 225 18.90 -3.73 -4.37
CA VAL A 225 20.19 -3.18 -3.94
C VAL A 225 20.75 -4.04 -2.83
N ASP A 226 21.95 -4.59 -3.04
CA ASP A 226 22.63 -5.48 -2.11
C ASP A 226 24.11 -5.07 -2.03
N GLY A 227 24.61 -4.83 -0.81
CA GLY A 227 25.98 -4.32 -0.59
C GLY A 227 26.31 -3.01 -1.33
N GLY A 228 25.31 -2.16 -1.58
CA GLY A 228 25.47 -0.92 -2.34
C GLY A 228 25.62 -1.10 -3.86
N ARG A 229 25.29 -2.27 -4.40
CA ARG A 229 25.27 -2.55 -5.85
C ARG A 229 23.87 -2.92 -6.30
N VAL A 230 23.47 -2.49 -7.49
CA VAL A 230 22.20 -2.93 -8.09
C VAL A 230 22.35 -4.35 -8.62
N ARG A 231 21.37 -5.19 -8.35
CA ARG A 231 21.25 -6.58 -8.82
C ARG A 231 19.93 -6.76 -9.54
N LEU A 232 19.97 -7.48 -10.66
CA LEU A 232 18.81 -7.88 -11.44
C LEU A 232 18.39 -9.30 -11.03
N ARG A 233 17.25 -9.44 -10.38
CA ARG A 233 16.62 -10.71 -10.02
C ARG A 233 15.35 -10.91 -10.84
N ARG A 234 14.83 -12.14 -10.86
CA ARG A 234 13.51 -12.39 -11.45
C ARG A 234 12.43 -11.71 -10.58
N PRO A 235 11.36 -11.14 -11.16
CA PRO A 235 10.25 -10.59 -10.38
C PRO A 235 9.72 -11.58 -9.34
N PHE A 236 9.15 -11.06 -8.24
CA PHE A 236 8.55 -11.82 -7.13
C PHE A 236 9.51 -12.70 -6.30
N THR A 237 10.76 -12.90 -6.74
CA THR A 237 11.72 -13.72 -6.00
C THR A 237 12.06 -13.17 -4.62
N GLY A 238 11.90 -11.85 -4.40
CA GLY A 238 12.05 -11.22 -3.09
C GLY A 238 10.96 -11.59 -2.08
N LEU A 239 9.87 -12.24 -2.53
CA LEU A 239 8.82 -12.78 -1.67
C LEU A 239 9.13 -14.22 -1.20
N ALA A 240 10.29 -14.77 -1.59
CA ALA A 240 10.74 -16.07 -1.09
C ALA A 240 11.06 -16.00 0.41
N GLY A 241 10.52 -16.95 1.18
CA GLY A 241 10.85 -17.11 2.59
C GLY A 241 9.69 -16.82 3.54
N ALA A 242 10.00 -16.84 4.84
CA ALA A 242 9.06 -16.52 5.90
C ALA A 242 9.27 -15.09 6.41
N GLU A 243 8.21 -14.51 6.96
CA GLU A 243 8.22 -13.19 7.58
C GLU A 243 7.75 -13.30 9.06
N PRO A 244 8.68 -13.56 10.00
CA PRO A 244 8.34 -13.83 11.40
C PRO A 244 8.15 -12.57 12.25
N MET A 245 8.37 -11.38 11.70
CA MET A 245 8.36 -10.12 12.46
C MET A 245 6.97 -9.86 13.07
N ARG A 246 6.92 -9.65 14.38
CA ARG A 246 5.69 -9.31 15.13
C ARG A 246 5.02 -8.08 14.53
N GLY A 247 3.69 -8.02 14.54
CA GLY A 247 2.94 -6.89 13.98
C GLY A 247 2.77 -6.93 12.46
N THR A 248 3.52 -7.77 11.72
CA THR A 248 3.36 -7.85 10.24
C THR A 248 2.00 -8.36 9.81
N VAL A 249 1.42 -9.32 10.53
CA VAL A 249 0.05 -9.80 10.24
C VAL A 249 -0.95 -8.66 10.40
N ALA A 250 -0.83 -7.87 11.47
CA ALA A 250 -1.70 -6.70 11.67
C ALA A 250 -1.50 -5.65 10.58
N PHE A 251 -0.24 -5.37 10.20
CA PHE A 251 0.10 -4.45 9.11
C PHE A 251 -0.55 -4.85 7.78
N VAL A 252 -0.37 -6.10 7.35
CA VAL A 252 -0.95 -6.62 6.11
C VAL A 252 -2.48 -6.66 6.20
N ALA A 253 -3.02 -7.00 7.36
CA ALA A 253 -4.47 -7.03 7.59
C ALA A 253 -5.10 -5.64 7.53
N ILE A 254 -4.43 -4.60 8.05
CA ILE A 254 -4.88 -3.20 7.89
C ILE A 254 -4.79 -2.77 6.44
N THR A 255 -3.72 -3.15 5.73
CA THR A 255 -3.57 -2.85 4.30
C THR A 255 -4.74 -3.41 3.48
N LEU A 256 -5.05 -4.71 3.64
CA LEU A 256 -6.15 -5.34 2.92
C LEU A 256 -7.54 -4.93 3.46
N GLY A 257 -7.66 -4.77 4.78
CA GLY A 257 -8.90 -4.43 5.44
C GLY A 257 -9.38 -3.01 5.14
N SER A 258 -8.46 -2.05 5.02
CA SER A 258 -8.79 -0.67 4.62
C SER A 258 -9.33 -0.60 3.19
N VAL A 259 -8.75 -1.34 2.23
CA VAL A 259 -9.28 -1.40 0.86
C VAL A 259 -10.62 -2.13 0.80
N ALA A 260 -10.78 -3.21 1.58
CA ALA A 260 -12.08 -3.87 1.71
C ALA A 260 -13.15 -2.91 2.26
N PHE A 261 -12.78 -2.08 3.23
CA PHE A 261 -13.65 -1.03 3.76
C PHE A 261 -13.93 0.07 2.74
N ASP A 262 -12.94 0.56 1.97
CA ASP A 262 -13.17 1.53 0.88
C ASP A 262 -14.21 1.02 -0.14
N GLY A 263 -14.12 -0.25 -0.53
CA GLY A 263 -15.16 -0.84 -1.39
C GLY A 263 -16.53 -0.90 -0.71
N PHE A 264 -16.55 -1.24 0.59
CA PHE A 264 -17.79 -1.39 1.34
C PHE A 264 -18.46 -0.04 1.64
N SER A 265 -17.67 1.00 1.87
CA SER A 265 -18.16 2.34 2.23
C SER A 265 -18.91 3.01 1.08
N ARG A 266 -18.69 2.55 -0.16
CA ARG A 266 -19.39 2.99 -1.37
C ARG A 266 -20.75 2.30 -1.57
N THR A 267 -21.05 1.27 -0.79
CA THR A 267 -22.35 0.58 -0.87
C THR A 267 -23.46 1.41 -0.25
N THR A 268 -24.69 1.27 -0.77
CA THR A 268 -25.86 1.95 -0.19
C THR A 268 -26.08 1.54 1.27
N THR A 269 -25.82 0.28 1.62
CA THR A 269 -25.96 -0.23 3.00
C THR A 269 -25.10 0.55 4.00
N TRP A 270 -23.83 0.80 3.67
CA TRP A 270 -22.96 1.58 4.56
C TRP A 270 -23.39 3.05 4.64
N GLN A 271 -23.76 3.63 3.50
CA GLN A 271 -24.20 5.02 3.44
C GLN A 271 -25.47 5.22 4.28
N ASP A 272 -26.44 4.31 4.16
CA ASP A 272 -27.69 4.33 4.94
C ASP A 272 -27.40 4.22 6.44
N TRP A 273 -26.53 3.29 6.87
CA TRP A 273 -26.15 3.16 8.28
C TRP A 273 -25.46 4.42 8.83
N THR A 274 -24.59 5.04 8.03
CA THR A 274 -23.88 6.26 8.44
C THR A 274 -24.84 7.43 8.54
N ILE A 275 -25.77 7.56 7.59
CA ILE A 275 -26.81 8.60 7.60
C ILE A 275 -27.73 8.41 8.81
N GLU A 276 -28.25 7.21 9.03
CA GLU A 276 -29.14 6.91 10.17
C GLU A 276 -28.47 7.21 11.52
N ALA A 277 -27.18 6.88 11.66
CA ALA A 277 -26.44 7.12 12.89
C ALA A 277 -26.17 8.62 13.19
N GLN A 278 -26.17 9.48 12.17
CA GLN A 278 -25.85 10.90 12.32
C GLN A 278 -27.06 11.83 12.19
N ASP A 279 -28.20 11.35 11.66
CA ASP A 279 -29.37 12.15 11.26
C ASP A 279 -29.82 13.13 12.35
N ASP A 280 -29.95 12.63 13.59
CA ASP A 280 -30.36 13.41 14.76
C ASP A 280 -29.37 14.54 15.14
N TYR A 281 -28.13 14.49 14.65
CA TYR A 281 -27.04 15.39 15.07
C TYR A 281 -26.55 16.33 13.97
N VAL A 282 -26.90 16.10 12.70
CA VAL A 282 -26.37 16.88 11.56
C VAL A 282 -26.61 18.38 11.74
N VAL A 283 -27.79 18.77 12.22
CA VAL A 283 -28.17 20.18 12.39
C VAL A 283 -27.78 20.70 13.77
N ASP A 284 -28.10 19.95 14.82
CA ASP A 284 -28.00 20.43 16.20
C ASP A 284 -26.58 20.32 16.77
N ASN A 285 -25.77 19.37 16.29
CA ASN A 285 -24.40 19.17 16.74
C ASN A 285 -23.51 18.56 15.62
N PRO A 286 -23.13 19.34 14.61
CA PRO A 286 -22.39 18.85 13.45
C PRO A 286 -21.03 18.23 13.83
N GLY A 287 -20.36 18.74 14.87
CA GLY A 287 -19.11 18.14 15.35
C GLY A 287 -19.30 16.73 15.94
N LEU A 288 -20.47 16.45 16.54
CA LEU A 288 -20.80 15.09 16.99
C LEU A 288 -21.11 14.17 15.80
N ALA A 289 -21.81 14.67 14.77
CA ALA A 289 -22.06 13.93 13.54
C ALA A 289 -20.74 13.52 12.85
N GLU A 290 -19.80 14.45 12.70
CA GLU A 290 -18.45 14.17 12.15
C GLU A 290 -17.68 13.15 12.98
N LEU A 291 -17.77 13.24 14.32
CA LEU A 291 -17.14 12.28 15.23
C LEU A 291 -17.77 10.89 15.11
N ILE A 292 -19.09 10.79 14.95
CA ILE A 292 -19.80 9.53 14.73
C ILE A 292 -19.36 8.91 13.40
N GLN A 293 -19.37 9.68 12.31
CA GLN A 293 -18.91 9.23 10.99
C GLN A 293 -17.47 8.70 11.05
N THR A 294 -16.55 9.49 11.60
CA THR A 294 -15.14 9.13 11.73
C THR A 294 -14.97 7.90 12.62
N GLY A 295 -15.68 7.84 13.74
CA GLY A 295 -15.63 6.73 14.70
C GLY A 295 -16.18 5.42 14.11
N MET A 296 -17.29 5.49 13.38
CA MET A 296 -17.87 4.34 12.66
C MET A 296 -16.91 3.84 11.59
N GLY A 297 -16.34 4.73 10.78
CA GLY A 297 -15.37 4.38 9.75
C GLY A 297 -14.11 3.72 10.34
N LEU A 298 -13.55 4.29 11.40
CA LEU A 298 -12.39 3.70 12.09
C LEU A 298 -12.73 2.31 12.66
N GLY A 299 -13.90 2.17 13.28
CA GLY A 299 -14.41 0.89 13.76
C GLY A 299 -14.53 -0.15 12.64
N ALA A 300 -15.01 0.27 11.46
CA ALA A 300 -15.13 -0.58 10.28
C ALA A 300 -13.77 -0.99 9.71
N ILE A 301 -12.79 -0.08 9.59
CA ILE A 301 -11.41 -0.40 9.18
C ILE A 301 -10.82 -1.48 10.10
N LEU A 302 -10.96 -1.31 11.41
CA LEU A 302 -10.48 -2.29 12.39
C LEU A 302 -11.23 -3.62 12.29
N ALA A 303 -12.55 -3.58 12.08
CA ALA A 303 -13.36 -4.79 11.89
C ALA A 303 -12.94 -5.57 10.64
N PHE A 304 -12.77 -4.91 9.49
CA PHE A 304 -12.30 -5.55 8.27
C PHE A 304 -10.87 -6.07 8.41
N ALA A 305 -9.97 -5.33 9.07
CA ALA A 305 -8.63 -5.82 9.37
C ALA A 305 -8.66 -7.08 10.26
N LEU A 306 -9.53 -7.12 11.27
CA LEU A 306 -9.72 -8.31 12.11
C LEU A 306 -10.29 -9.49 11.31
N ILE A 307 -11.25 -9.26 10.41
CA ILE A 307 -11.81 -10.30 9.52
C ILE A 307 -10.72 -10.87 8.62
N VAL A 308 -9.91 -10.01 7.98
CA VAL A 308 -8.78 -10.45 7.14
C VAL A 308 -7.78 -11.27 7.96
N ALA A 309 -7.36 -10.76 9.12
CA ALA A 309 -6.41 -11.46 9.99
C ALA A 309 -6.96 -12.81 10.48
N ALA A 310 -8.25 -12.87 10.85
CA ALA A 310 -8.91 -14.09 11.30
C ALA A 310 -9.02 -15.11 10.18
N ALA A 311 -9.47 -14.71 8.98
CA ALA A 311 -9.56 -15.58 7.81
C ALA A 311 -8.19 -16.15 7.42
N TYR A 312 -7.15 -15.30 7.40
CA TYR A 312 -5.79 -15.73 7.11
C TYR A 312 -5.25 -16.73 8.14
N ARG A 313 -5.44 -16.44 9.44
CA ARG A 313 -5.01 -17.36 10.51
C ARG A 313 -5.80 -18.67 10.50
N ALA A 314 -7.09 -18.63 10.19
CA ALA A 314 -7.92 -19.83 10.04
C ALA A 314 -7.44 -20.70 8.87
N ALA A 315 -7.08 -20.10 7.74
CA ALA A 315 -6.50 -20.81 6.60
C ALA A 315 -5.14 -21.45 6.96
N CYS A 316 -4.26 -20.72 7.65
CA CYS A 316 -2.99 -21.27 8.13
C CYS A 316 -3.21 -22.43 9.11
N PHE A 317 -4.13 -22.28 10.06
CA PHE A 317 -4.48 -23.34 11.00
C PHE A 317 -5.06 -24.58 10.31
N ALA A 318 -5.93 -24.40 9.31
CA ALA A 318 -6.46 -25.50 8.51
C ALA A 318 -5.33 -26.21 7.72
N ALA A 319 -4.39 -25.46 7.15
CA ALA A 319 -3.21 -26.01 6.48
C ALA A 319 -2.31 -26.79 7.45
N GLU A 320 -2.06 -26.25 8.65
CA GLU A 320 -1.30 -26.92 9.71
C GLU A 320 -1.95 -28.25 10.10
N ARG A 321 -3.27 -28.30 10.26
CA ARG A 321 -4.02 -29.52 10.56
C ARG A 321 -3.99 -30.53 9.42
N ALA A 322 -4.16 -30.07 8.18
CA ALA A 322 -4.16 -30.93 7.00
C ALA A 322 -2.78 -31.56 6.69
N THR A 323 -1.70 -30.92 7.15
CA THR A 323 -0.32 -31.37 6.93
C THR A 323 0.34 -32.00 8.15
N GLY A 324 -0.25 -31.86 9.35
CA GLY A 324 0.38 -32.28 10.60
C GLY A 324 1.61 -31.43 10.97
N ALA A 325 1.68 -30.17 10.52
CA ALA A 325 2.79 -29.28 10.80
C ALA A 325 2.94 -29.02 12.31
N ARG A 326 4.18 -29.04 12.81
CA ARG A 326 4.51 -28.81 14.23
C ARG A 326 4.74 -27.34 14.58
N ALA A 327 5.12 -26.54 13.59
CA ALA A 327 5.34 -25.10 13.72
C ALA A 327 4.24 -24.34 13.00
N SER A 328 4.01 -23.08 13.37
CA SER A 328 3.00 -22.27 12.71
C SER A 328 3.42 -21.91 11.29
N LEU A 329 2.46 -21.99 10.35
CA LEU A 329 2.63 -21.62 8.93
C LEU A 329 2.29 -20.15 8.65
N VAL A 330 1.83 -19.41 9.68
CA VAL A 330 1.53 -17.97 9.60
C VAL A 330 2.71 -17.13 9.08
N PRO A 331 3.96 -17.25 9.57
CA PRO A 331 5.04 -16.45 9.00
C PRO A 331 5.41 -16.89 7.58
N ASP A 332 5.19 -18.17 7.23
CA ASP A 332 5.59 -18.73 5.94
C ASP A 332 4.71 -18.26 4.79
N PHE A 333 3.39 -18.23 4.97
CA PHE A 333 2.49 -17.84 3.89
C PHE A 333 2.21 -16.34 3.84
N LEU A 334 2.74 -15.54 4.75
CA LEU A 334 2.36 -14.12 4.88
C LEU A 334 2.71 -13.30 3.63
N LEU A 335 3.86 -13.57 3.00
CA LEU A 335 4.30 -12.87 1.81
C LEU A 335 3.46 -13.18 0.56
N SER A 336 2.63 -14.23 0.59
CA SER A 336 1.66 -14.49 -0.48
C SER A 336 0.53 -13.45 -0.55
N LEU A 337 0.31 -12.70 0.54
CA LEU A 337 -0.68 -11.62 0.59
C LEU A 337 -0.18 -10.31 0.00
N VAL A 338 1.14 -10.15 -0.20
CA VAL A 338 1.72 -8.90 -0.71
C VAL A 338 1.31 -8.59 -2.15
N PRO A 339 1.36 -9.53 -3.12
CA PRO A 339 0.84 -9.29 -4.46
C PRO A 339 -0.64 -8.92 -4.46
N ILE A 340 -1.41 -9.51 -3.55
CA ILE A 340 -2.85 -9.26 -3.40
C ILE A 340 -3.06 -7.81 -2.95
N ALA A 341 -2.40 -7.40 -1.86
CA ALA A 341 -2.47 -6.03 -1.35
C ALA A 341 -2.15 -4.99 -2.43
N PHE A 342 -1.11 -5.23 -3.23
CA PHE A 342 -0.75 -4.34 -4.33
C PHE A 342 -1.82 -4.26 -5.42
N VAL A 343 -2.35 -5.40 -5.89
CA VAL A 343 -3.36 -5.35 -6.96
C VAL A 343 -4.70 -4.85 -6.49
N TYR A 344 -5.02 -4.92 -5.20
CA TYR A 344 -6.18 -4.25 -4.63
C TYR A 344 -6.05 -2.73 -4.73
N GLU A 345 -4.87 -2.19 -4.44
CA GLU A 345 -4.58 -0.76 -4.63
C GLU A 345 -4.76 -0.36 -6.10
N VAL A 346 -4.21 -1.14 -7.03
CA VAL A 346 -4.39 -0.90 -8.48
C VAL A 346 -5.87 -1.02 -8.87
N ALA A 347 -6.56 -2.06 -8.41
CA ALA A 347 -7.95 -2.29 -8.79
C ALA A 347 -8.90 -1.20 -8.26
N HIS A 348 -8.64 -0.61 -7.09
CA HIS A 348 -9.50 0.45 -6.54
C HIS A 348 -9.11 1.85 -7.02
N TYR A 349 -7.81 2.11 -7.23
CA TYR A 349 -7.31 3.46 -7.44
C TYR A 349 -6.74 3.74 -8.85
N PHE A 350 -6.81 2.78 -9.79
CA PHE A 350 -6.28 2.97 -11.15
C PHE A 350 -6.86 4.20 -11.87
N SER A 351 -8.19 4.35 -11.87
CA SER A 351 -8.84 5.51 -12.51
C SER A 351 -8.45 6.81 -11.82
N LEU A 352 -8.39 6.81 -10.48
CA LEU A 352 -7.94 7.96 -9.69
C LEU A 352 -6.52 8.37 -10.09
N PHE A 353 -5.60 7.41 -10.18
CA PHE A 353 -4.22 7.67 -10.56
C PHE A 353 -4.09 8.29 -11.96
N VAL A 354 -4.81 7.75 -12.95
CA VAL A 354 -4.71 8.22 -14.34
C VAL A 354 -5.45 9.54 -14.57
N LEU A 355 -6.62 9.73 -13.96
CA LEU A 355 -7.43 10.93 -14.15
C LEU A 355 -6.96 12.06 -13.24
N ASN A 356 -6.93 11.82 -11.92
CA ASN A 356 -6.54 12.85 -10.97
C ASN A 356 -5.03 13.13 -10.96
N GLY A 357 -4.21 12.16 -11.39
CA GLY A 357 -2.76 12.38 -11.50
C GLY A 357 -2.39 13.45 -12.53
N GLN A 358 -3.26 13.71 -13.53
CA GLN A 358 -3.05 14.76 -14.51
C GLN A 358 -3.07 16.17 -13.88
N TYR A 359 -3.86 16.37 -12.82
CA TYR A 359 -3.96 17.67 -12.13
C TYR A 359 -2.66 18.05 -11.41
N ALA A 360 -1.77 17.09 -11.12
CA ALA A 360 -0.47 17.40 -10.54
C ALA A 360 0.38 18.30 -11.45
N ILE A 361 0.17 18.26 -12.78
CA ILE A 361 0.93 19.06 -13.75
C ILE A 361 0.65 20.57 -13.63
N PRO A 362 -0.61 21.05 -13.75
CA PRO A 362 -0.90 22.46 -13.52
C PRO A 362 -0.64 22.88 -12.08
N LEU A 363 -0.96 22.03 -11.09
CA LEU A 363 -0.72 22.33 -9.67
C LEU A 363 0.77 22.46 -9.30
N LEU A 364 1.68 21.82 -10.02
CA LEU A 364 3.12 22.05 -9.82
C LEU A 364 3.57 23.43 -10.32
N SER A 365 2.87 24.01 -11.30
CA SER A 365 3.13 25.36 -11.80
C SER A 365 2.61 26.44 -10.84
N ASP A 366 1.48 26.17 -10.16
CA ASP A 366 0.90 27.02 -9.12
C ASP A 366 0.65 26.28 -7.79
N PRO A 367 1.71 25.87 -7.07
CA PRO A 367 1.59 24.99 -5.91
C PRO A 367 0.83 25.60 -4.73
N LEU A 368 0.65 26.93 -4.71
CA LEU A 368 0.05 27.67 -3.62
C LEU A 368 -1.31 28.30 -3.99
N GLY A 369 -1.80 28.11 -5.23
CA GLY A 369 -3.04 28.71 -5.73
C GLY A 369 -2.97 30.24 -5.82
N ARG A 370 -1.84 30.82 -6.23
CA ARG A 370 -1.62 32.28 -6.28
C ARG A 370 -1.64 32.86 -7.70
N GLY A 371 -2.05 32.07 -8.69
CA GLY A 371 -1.98 32.41 -10.11
C GLY A 371 -0.55 32.40 -10.64
N TRP A 372 0.33 31.58 -10.07
CA TRP A 372 1.70 31.42 -10.59
C TRP A 372 1.74 30.51 -11.82
N ASP A 373 2.82 30.62 -12.58
CA ASP A 373 3.10 29.70 -13.68
C ASP A 373 4.61 29.39 -13.73
N LEU A 374 5.10 28.69 -12.70
CA LEU A 374 6.53 28.42 -12.50
C LEU A 374 7.14 27.53 -13.60
N LEU A 375 6.33 26.65 -14.19
CA LEU A 375 6.75 25.64 -15.16
C LEU A 375 6.19 25.87 -16.57
N GLY A 376 5.34 26.88 -16.78
CA GLY A 376 4.67 27.09 -18.06
C GLY A 376 3.50 26.13 -18.32
N THR A 377 2.98 25.49 -17.26
CA THR A 377 1.97 24.41 -17.36
C THR A 377 0.68 24.71 -16.62
N ALA A 378 0.48 25.93 -16.10
CA ALA A 378 -0.75 26.29 -15.38
C ALA A 378 -2.03 26.12 -16.21
N ASP A 379 -1.96 26.37 -17.53
CA ASP A 379 -3.10 26.25 -18.46
C ASP A 379 -3.32 24.83 -19.00
N VAL A 380 -2.56 23.82 -18.54
CA VAL A 380 -2.74 22.43 -18.98
C VAL A 380 -4.07 21.89 -18.43
N VAL A 381 -5.00 21.60 -19.34
CA VAL A 381 -6.30 21.01 -19.00
C VAL A 381 -6.22 19.48 -19.02
N PRO A 382 -6.54 18.79 -17.91
CA PRO A 382 -6.62 17.32 -17.88
C PRO A 382 -7.63 16.74 -18.87
N ASP A 383 -7.23 15.68 -19.56
CA ASP A 383 -8.11 14.90 -20.44
C ASP A 383 -8.77 13.76 -19.66
N LEU A 384 -10.04 13.95 -19.30
CA LEU A 384 -10.85 12.94 -18.63
C LEU A 384 -11.38 11.86 -19.59
N GLY A 385 -11.25 12.06 -20.90
CA GLY A 385 -11.66 11.11 -21.94
C GLY A 385 -10.66 9.99 -22.21
N VAL A 386 -9.46 10.06 -21.62
CA VAL A 386 -8.38 9.08 -21.83
C VAL A 386 -8.75 7.67 -21.36
N LEU A 387 -9.66 7.54 -20.39
CA LEU A 387 -10.13 6.26 -19.86
C LEU A 387 -11.63 6.10 -20.06
N THR A 388 -12.01 5.03 -20.75
CA THR A 388 -13.42 4.61 -20.85
C THR A 388 -13.80 3.74 -19.65
N PRO A 389 -15.09 3.72 -19.25
CA PRO A 389 -15.61 2.82 -18.22
C PRO A 389 -15.21 1.34 -18.44
N ASN A 390 -15.32 0.86 -19.67
CA ASN A 390 -14.96 -0.52 -20.02
C ASN A 390 -13.47 -0.78 -19.87
N ALA A 391 -12.61 0.16 -20.31
CA ALA A 391 -11.16 0.01 -20.17
C ALA A 391 -10.74 -0.06 -18.70
N THR A 392 -11.30 0.83 -17.86
CA THR A 392 -11.10 0.83 -16.41
C THR A 392 -11.49 -0.52 -15.82
N TRP A 393 -12.68 -1.02 -16.16
CA TRP A 393 -13.16 -2.30 -15.68
C TRP A 393 -12.22 -3.47 -16.04
N TYR A 394 -11.79 -3.56 -17.31
CA TYR A 394 -10.90 -4.64 -17.75
C TYR A 394 -9.55 -4.61 -17.02
N VAL A 395 -8.99 -3.41 -16.79
CA VAL A 395 -7.74 -3.24 -16.04
C VAL A 395 -7.92 -3.68 -14.58
N GLN A 396 -8.96 -3.19 -13.91
CA GLN A 396 -9.22 -3.49 -12.50
C GLN A 396 -9.46 -5.00 -12.27
N ALA A 397 -10.33 -5.60 -13.08
CA ALA A 397 -10.64 -7.03 -13.00
C ALA A 397 -9.41 -7.90 -13.31
N SER A 398 -8.66 -7.58 -14.37
CA SER A 398 -7.47 -8.34 -14.75
C SER A 398 -6.37 -8.22 -13.70
N ALA A 399 -6.12 -7.02 -13.18
CA ALA A 399 -5.15 -6.79 -12.11
C ALA A 399 -5.49 -7.62 -10.88
N LEU A 400 -6.75 -7.60 -10.44
CA LEU A 400 -7.22 -8.36 -9.28
C LEU A 400 -6.95 -9.87 -9.46
N VAL A 401 -7.36 -10.45 -10.59
CA VAL A 401 -7.19 -11.89 -10.86
C VAL A 401 -5.70 -12.25 -10.95
N ILE A 402 -4.89 -11.47 -11.68
CA ILE A 402 -3.45 -11.72 -11.84
C ILE A 402 -2.75 -11.69 -10.49
N GLY A 403 -3.03 -10.70 -9.64
CA GLY A 403 -2.37 -10.59 -8.34
C GLY A 403 -2.71 -11.75 -7.40
N HIS A 404 -3.94 -12.26 -7.43
CA HIS A 404 -4.31 -13.45 -6.66
C HIS A 404 -3.65 -14.72 -7.20
N VAL A 405 -3.53 -14.87 -8.52
CA VAL A 405 -2.78 -15.99 -9.13
C VAL A 405 -1.30 -15.93 -8.73
N VAL A 406 -0.69 -14.73 -8.73
CA VAL A 406 0.69 -14.54 -8.26
C VAL A 406 0.82 -14.84 -6.76
N GLY A 407 -0.13 -14.38 -5.93
CA GLY A 407 -0.17 -14.70 -4.50
C GLY A 407 -0.23 -16.22 -4.26
N LEU A 408 -1.10 -16.92 -4.99
CA LEU A 408 -1.19 -18.38 -4.94
C LEU A 408 0.13 -19.05 -5.38
N ALA A 409 0.79 -18.55 -6.44
CA ALA A 409 2.09 -19.06 -6.87
C ALA A 409 3.17 -18.88 -5.81
N VAL A 410 3.19 -17.74 -5.09
CA VAL A 410 4.12 -17.48 -3.99
C VAL A 410 3.85 -18.44 -2.81
N ALA A 411 2.58 -18.66 -2.45
CA ALA A 411 2.21 -19.63 -1.41
C ALA A 411 2.61 -21.06 -1.78
N HIS A 412 2.38 -21.46 -3.04
CA HIS A 412 2.73 -22.77 -3.55
C HIS A 412 4.24 -23.00 -3.58
N ASP A 413 5.01 -22.02 -4.07
CA ASP A 413 6.48 -22.11 -4.06
C ASP A 413 7.03 -22.25 -2.64
N ARG A 414 6.46 -21.52 -1.66
CA ARG A 414 6.84 -21.67 -0.25
C ARG A 414 6.48 -23.06 0.29
N ALA A 415 5.31 -23.60 -0.06
CA ALA A 415 4.93 -24.95 0.37
C ALA A 415 5.86 -26.04 -0.16
N LEU A 416 6.38 -25.89 -1.39
CA LEU A 416 7.40 -26.79 -1.96
C LEU A 416 8.75 -26.73 -1.22
N VAL A 417 9.05 -25.62 -0.53
CA VAL A 417 10.23 -25.51 0.35
C VAL A 417 9.98 -26.23 1.68
N LEU A 418 8.76 -26.09 2.23
CA LEU A 418 8.41 -26.62 3.55
C LEU A 418 8.16 -28.14 3.55
N PHE A 419 7.50 -28.66 2.52
CA PHE A 419 7.06 -30.04 2.46
C PHE A 419 7.76 -30.79 1.32
N ARG A 420 8.33 -31.97 1.63
CA ARG A 420 9.02 -32.81 0.64
C ARG A 420 8.05 -33.66 -0.20
N GLU A 421 6.92 -34.05 0.39
CA GLU A 421 5.93 -34.91 -0.25
C GLU A 421 4.88 -34.09 -0.99
N HIS A 422 4.69 -34.37 -2.28
CA HIS A 422 3.75 -33.64 -3.14
C HIS A 422 2.31 -33.69 -2.60
N GLY A 423 1.88 -34.82 -2.03
CA GLY A 423 0.54 -34.94 -1.43
C GLY A 423 0.32 -33.99 -0.25
N VAL A 424 1.36 -33.72 0.55
CA VAL A 424 1.30 -32.80 1.70
C VAL A 424 1.30 -31.35 1.22
N VAL A 425 2.08 -31.03 0.17
CA VAL A 425 2.05 -29.72 -0.50
C VAL A 425 0.62 -29.39 -0.93
N VAL A 426 -0.02 -30.28 -1.70
CA VAL A 426 -1.39 -30.05 -2.20
C VAL A 426 -2.37 -29.85 -1.05
N ARG A 427 -2.33 -30.68 -0.01
CA ARG A 427 -3.21 -30.54 1.17
C ARG A 427 -3.06 -29.19 1.88
N SER A 428 -1.82 -28.69 2.01
CA SER A 428 -1.57 -27.35 2.59
C SER A 428 -2.22 -26.25 1.75
N GLN A 429 -2.19 -26.40 0.43
CA GLN A 429 -2.62 -25.37 -0.50
C GLN A 429 -4.13 -25.33 -0.70
N ILE A 430 -4.88 -26.40 -0.41
CA ILE A 430 -6.36 -26.35 -0.47
C ILE A 430 -6.89 -25.24 0.47
N ALA A 431 -6.35 -25.13 1.68
CA ALA A 431 -6.75 -24.09 2.63
C ALA A 431 -6.37 -22.69 2.12
N MET A 432 -5.18 -22.53 1.54
CA MET A 432 -4.75 -21.27 0.95
C MET A 432 -5.59 -20.91 -0.28
N LEU A 433 -5.91 -21.87 -1.15
CA LEU A 433 -6.79 -21.67 -2.30
C LEU A 433 -8.18 -21.21 -1.86
N ALA A 434 -8.75 -21.84 -0.83
CA ALA A 434 -10.05 -21.42 -0.28
C ALA A 434 -10.01 -19.97 0.21
N LEU A 435 -8.93 -19.57 0.89
CA LEU A 435 -8.70 -18.18 1.30
C LEU A 435 -8.61 -17.24 0.08
N MET A 436 -7.83 -17.62 -0.95
CA MET A 436 -7.66 -16.81 -2.16
C MET A 436 -8.97 -16.62 -2.92
N VAL A 437 -9.79 -17.69 -3.02
CA VAL A 437 -11.12 -17.63 -3.63
C VAL A 437 -12.04 -16.73 -2.81
N LEU A 438 -12.03 -16.85 -1.48
CA LEU A 438 -12.81 -15.98 -0.59
C LEU A 438 -12.46 -14.51 -0.81
N TYR A 439 -11.16 -14.17 -0.80
CA TYR A 439 -10.71 -12.79 -1.04
C TYR A 439 -11.07 -12.32 -2.44
N THR A 440 -10.83 -13.13 -3.47
CA THR A 440 -11.12 -12.74 -4.85
C THR A 440 -12.61 -12.51 -5.07
N VAL A 441 -13.47 -13.44 -4.64
CA VAL A 441 -14.92 -13.29 -4.79
C VAL A 441 -15.42 -12.10 -3.96
N GLY A 442 -14.91 -11.93 -2.74
CA GLY A 442 -15.22 -10.76 -1.91
C GLY A 442 -14.79 -9.44 -2.56
N GLY A 443 -13.59 -9.38 -3.14
CA GLY A 443 -13.09 -8.21 -3.86
C GLY A 443 -13.88 -7.90 -5.13
N LEU A 444 -14.19 -8.91 -5.94
CA LEU A 444 -15.05 -8.76 -7.10
C LEU A 444 -16.46 -8.28 -6.71
N TRP A 445 -16.99 -8.78 -5.60
CA TRP A 445 -18.28 -8.33 -5.08
C TRP A 445 -18.24 -6.85 -4.68
N LEU A 446 -17.22 -6.42 -3.94
CA LEU A 446 -17.02 -5.01 -3.56
C LEU A 446 -16.92 -4.12 -4.80
N LEU A 447 -16.09 -4.50 -5.79
CA LEU A 447 -15.93 -3.78 -7.06
C LEU A 447 -17.21 -3.70 -7.89
N SER A 448 -18.12 -4.67 -7.76
CA SER A 448 -19.40 -4.64 -8.49
C SER A 448 -20.47 -3.76 -7.84
N ARG A 449 -20.27 -3.39 -6.57
CA ARG A 449 -21.25 -2.67 -5.75
C ARG A 449 -20.90 -1.19 -5.56
N GLY A 450 -19.62 -0.84 -5.63
CA GLY A 450 -19.11 0.54 -5.65
C GLY A 450 -19.00 1.08 -7.07
#